data_AF-A0A523RZQ0-F1
#
_entry.id   AF-A0A523RZQ0-F1
#
_cell.length_a   1.000
_cell.length_b   1.000
_cell.length_c   1.000
_cell.angle_alpha   90.00
_cell.angle_beta   90.00
_cell.angle_gamma   90.00
#
_symmetry.space_group_name_H-M   'P 1'
#
loop_
_entity.id
_entity.type
_entity.pdbx_description
1 polymer ?
#
loop_
_entity_poly.entity_id
_entity_poly.type
_entity_poly.pdbx_seq_one_letter_code
_entity_poly.pdbx_strand_id
1 'polypeptide(L)'
;MNQDNSLHGEFSSISPAEFFYRNRQMAGFGNPSQAVYSTVRELVENSIDACEEARRQPDVRVSIDEERSGIVRVTVSDNGTGVPYGEVPNAFARVLYGDKFTARQRRGTFGLGVTMAVLYGQITTDSPVIVMTQTSHTTGRSYQLLIDIKNNQPVILSDESHEREGPGTEVTIRLKGDLNRSRERVYDYLQLTTVASPHANMELVINGSSIMRMGWWHQMLPAPTITSKPHPHGADLELLRRLVADTGDRSLHDFLVESFQRMGTRTATRFLKFLAINPRQVVNTLSRGDLSRLSSALRSFDGLGRPDSKCLSPIGKDAFLNSVESVFAPSALTYGSRGPTEWSGNAFIVEGIATIGTGARAAEVPTLYRFATRVPLLYDSG
;
A
#
# COMPACT_ATOMS: atom_id res chain seq x y z
N MET A 1 -46.98 23.98 31.87
CA MET A 1 -45.67 23.31 31.98
C MET A 1 -45.82 21.95 31.32
N ASN A 2 -45.12 21.74 30.21
CA ASN A 2 -44.59 20.45 29.70
C ASN A 2 -44.14 20.68 28.26
N GLN A 3 -42.97 21.30 28.14
CA GLN A 3 -42.13 21.16 26.95
C GLN A 3 -41.31 19.89 27.15
N ASP A 4 -41.83 18.75 26.70
CA ASP A 4 -40.99 17.59 26.37
C ASP A 4 -40.86 17.58 24.85
N ASN A 5 -40.00 18.48 24.35
CA ASN A 5 -39.61 18.47 22.96
C ASN A 5 -38.54 17.38 22.82
N SER A 6 -38.98 16.22 22.37
CA SER A 6 -38.21 15.01 22.17
C SER A 6 -36.96 15.26 21.32
N LEU A 7 -35.80 15.33 21.97
CA LEU A 7 -34.50 15.13 21.34
C LEU A 7 -34.36 13.63 21.03
N HIS A 8 -35.01 13.16 19.98
CA HIS A 8 -34.76 11.84 19.40
C HIS A 8 -33.95 12.05 18.13
N GLY A 9 -32.62 12.03 18.26
CA GLY A 9 -31.77 11.86 17.10
C GLY A 9 -31.98 10.46 16.53
N GLU A 10 -32.27 10.34 15.24
CA GLU A 10 -32.28 9.04 14.55
C GLU A 10 -30.84 8.51 14.48
N PHE A 11 -30.61 7.34 15.08
CA PHE A 11 -29.34 6.64 15.00
C PHE A 11 -29.28 5.85 13.68
N SER A 12 -28.31 6.16 12.82
CA SER A 12 -28.07 5.46 11.56
C SER A 12 -26.62 5.02 11.42
N SER A 13 -26.37 3.82 10.88
CA SER A 13 -25.04 3.36 10.47
C SER A 13 -24.79 3.69 9.00
N ILE A 14 -23.55 4.00 8.63
CA ILE A 14 -23.12 4.23 7.26
C ILE A 14 -22.12 3.16 6.82
N SER A 15 -22.15 2.80 5.54
CA SER A 15 -21.19 1.84 4.98
C SER A 15 -19.78 2.48 4.88
N PRO A 16 -18.71 1.68 4.74
CA PRO A 16 -17.37 2.23 4.46
C PRO A 16 -17.35 3.11 3.20
N ALA A 17 -18.01 2.68 2.12
CA ALA A 17 -18.11 3.45 0.88
C ALA A 17 -18.82 4.80 1.11
N GLU A 18 -19.90 4.80 1.89
CA GLU A 18 -20.63 6.03 2.23
C GLU A 18 -19.80 6.96 3.14
N PHE A 19 -19.06 6.40 4.10
CA PHE A 19 -18.14 7.18 4.93
C PHE A 19 -17.10 7.92 4.07
N PHE A 20 -16.48 7.21 3.13
CA PHE A 20 -15.47 7.80 2.27
C PHE A 20 -16.04 8.74 1.20
N TYR A 21 -17.26 8.48 0.72
CA TYR A 21 -17.99 9.43 -0.10
C TYR A 21 -18.14 10.78 0.62
N ARG A 22 -18.55 10.75 1.90
CA ARG A 22 -18.70 11.96 2.73
C ARG A 22 -17.34 12.60 3.09
N ASN A 23 -16.26 11.80 3.15
CA ASN A 23 -14.93 12.22 3.63
C ASN A 23 -13.83 12.09 2.56
N ARG A 24 -14.14 12.35 1.28
CA ARG A 24 -13.19 12.15 0.15
C ARG A 24 -11.83 12.82 0.29
N GLN A 25 -11.75 13.92 1.06
CA GLN A 25 -10.49 14.62 1.34
C GLN A 25 -9.48 13.73 2.08
N MET A 26 -9.94 12.83 2.96
CA MET A 26 -9.08 11.92 3.74
C MET A 26 -8.32 10.92 2.86
N ALA A 27 -8.85 10.61 1.67
CA ALA A 27 -8.23 9.69 0.73
C ALA A 27 -7.41 10.42 -0.36
N GLY A 28 -7.14 11.71 -0.21
CA GLY A 28 -6.41 12.49 -1.21
C GLY A 28 -7.22 12.86 -2.45
N PHE A 29 -8.55 12.89 -2.34
CA PHE A 29 -9.48 13.32 -3.40
C PHE A 29 -10.15 14.66 -3.04
N GLY A 30 -9.39 15.56 -2.41
CA GLY A 30 -9.92 16.84 -1.93
C GLY A 30 -10.11 17.89 -3.02
N ASN A 31 -9.29 17.85 -4.09
CA ASN A 31 -9.41 18.74 -5.23
C ASN A 31 -9.09 18.01 -6.56
N PRO A 32 -9.52 18.55 -7.72
CA PRO A 32 -9.40 17.87 -9.01
C PRO A 32 -7.96 17.55 -9.44
N SER A 33 -6.98 18.41 -9.11
CA SER A 33 -5.57 18.17 -9.45
C SER A 33 -4.98 17.03 -8.62
N GLN A 34 -5.25 17.03 -7.32
CA GLN A 34 -4.82 15.96 -6.41
C GLN A 34 -5.51 14.63 -6.75
N ALA A 35 -6.77 14.65 -7.21
CA ALA A 35 -7.50 13.45 -7.61
C ALA A 35 -6.84 12.72 -8.78
N VAL A 36 -6.36 13.44 -9.81
CA VAL A 36 -5.62 12.84 -10.93
C VAL A 36 -4.32 12.20 -10.42
N TYR A 37 -3.55 12.94 -9.62
CA TYR A 37 -2.31 12.44 -9.02
C TYR A 37 -2.54 11.18 -8.16
N SER A 38 -3.51 11.22 -7.24
CA SER A 38 -3.85 10.10 -6.36
C SER A 38 -4.28 8.87 -7.17
N THR A 39 -5.08 9.06 -8.22
CA THR A 39 -5.50 7.97 -9.10
C THR A 39 -4.31 7.29 -9.78
N VAL A 40 -3.39 8.08 -10.36
CA VAL A 40 -2.16 7.55 -10.96
C VAL A 40 -1.32 6.83 -9.92
N ARG A 41 -1.11 7.43 -8.75
CA ARG A 41 -0.33 6.85 -7.66
C ARG A 41 -0.85 5.45 -7.28
N GLU A 42 -2.13 5.35 -6.93
CA GLU A 42 -2.75 4.11 -6.47
C GLU A 42 -2.72 2.99 -7.52
N LEU A 43 -2.95 3.34 -8.79
CA LEU A 43 -2.89 2.37 -9.88
C LEU A 43 -1.45 1.88 -10.13
N VAL A 44 -0.48 2.80 -10.19
CA VAL A 44 0.93 2.45 -10.40
C VAL A 44 1.48 1.60 -9.26
N GLU A 45 1.16 1.91 -8.01
CA GLU A 45 1.57 1.10 -6.86
C GLU A 45 1.07 -0.34 -6.96
N ASN A 46 -0.21 -0.53 -7.30
CA ASN A 46 -0.79 -1.86 -7.49
C ASN A 46 -0.17 -2.60 -8.67
N SER A 47 0.10 -1.90 -9.78
CA SER A 47 0.76 -2.49 -10.95
C SER A 47 2.17 -2.99 -10.62
N ILE A 48 2.99 -2.20 -9.92
CA ILE A 48 4.34 -2.65 -9.55
C ILE A 48 4.27 -3.85 -8.59
N ASP A 49 3.39 -3.81 -7.59
CA ASP A 49 3.19 -4.92 -6.65
C ASP A 49 2.78 -6.21 -7.40
N ALA A 50 1.88 -6.11 -8.39
CA ALA A 50 1.45 -7.25 -9.21
C ALA A 50 2.57 -7.80 -10.11
N CYS A 51 3.42 -6.94 -10.65
CA CYS A 51 4.60 -7.35 -11.44
C CYS A 51 5.65 -8.05 -10.57
N GLU A 52 5.93 -7.50 -9.38
CA GLU A 52 6.87 -8.11 -8.41
C GLU A 52 6.38 -9.47 -7.92
N GLU A 53 5.07 -9.62 -7.69
CA GLU A 53 4.43 -10.89 -7.35
C GLU A 53 4.52 -11.91 -8.48
N ALA A 54 4.36 -11.46 -9.74
CA ALA A 54 4.59 -12.29 -10.93
C ALA A 54 6.07 -12.61 -11.20
N ARG A 55 7.00 -12.06 -10.40
CA ARG A 55 8.45 -12.13 -10.64
C ARG A 55 8.85 -11.64 -12.03
N ARG A 56 8.20 -10.59 -12.53
CA ARG A 56 8.53 -9.90 -13.79
C ARG A 56 9.02 -8.50 -13.53
N GLN A 57 9.90 -8.00 -14.39
CA GLN A 57 10.26 -6.58 -14.39
C GLN A 57 9.01 -5.77 -14.76
N PRO A 58 8.55 -4.86 -13.87
CA PRO A 58 7.39 -4.04 -14.16
C PRO A 58 7.62 -3.23 -15.43
N ASP A 59 6.67 -3.34 -16.36
CA ASP A 59 6.52 -2.43 -17.49
C ASP A 59 5.14 -1.80 -17.35
N VAL A 60 5.10 -0.54 -16.91
CA VAL A 60 3.87 0.16 -16.55
C VAL A 60 3.67 1.34 -17.48
N ARG A 61 2.54 1.33 -18.19
CA ARG A 61 2.10 2.43 -19.04
C ARG A 61 0.99 3.20 -18.35
N VAL A 62 1.16 4.50 -18.23
CA VAL A 62 0.18 5.45 -17.72
C VAL A 62 -0.25 6.36 -18.87
N SER A 63 -1.53 6.30 -19.25
CA SER A 63 -2.15 7.21 -20.22
C SER A 63 -3.13 8.14 -19.53
N ILE A 64 -3.04 9.43 -19.83
CA ILE A 64 -3.95 10.44 -19.29
C ILE A 64 -4.49 11.28 -20.43
N ASP A 65 -5.79 11.17 -20.70
CA ASP A 65 -6.46 11.92 -21.75
C ASP A 65 -7.45 12.91 -21.15
N GLU A 66 -7.34 14.17 -21.55
CA GLU A 66 -8.32 15.20 -21.23
C GLU A 66 -9.52 15.08 -22.17
N GLU A 67 -10.68 14.84 -21.59
CA GLU A 67 -11.97 14.82 -22.29
C GLU A 67 -12.65 16.20 -22.14
N ARG A 68 -13.91 16.33 -22.58
CA ARG A 68 -14.65 17.60 -22.47
C ARG A 68 -14.98 17.93 -21.01
N SER A 69 -15.07 19.22 -20.71
CA SER A 69 -15.63 19.75 -19.44
C SER A 69 -14.85 19.38 -18.17
N GLY A 70 -13.52 19.27 -18.24
CA GLY A 70 -12.67 18.99 -17.07
C GLY A 70 -12.79 17.55 -16.56
N ILE A 71 -13.21 16.63 -17.44
CA ILE A 71 -13.13 15.19 -17.21
C ILE A 71 -11.80 14.71 -17.76
N VAL A 72 -11.13 13.87 -16.98
CA VAL A 72 -9.87 13.24 -17.34
C VAL A 72 -10.07 11.74 -17.29
N ARG A 73 -9.58 11.04 -18.31
CA ARG A 73 -9.51 9.58 -18.36
C ARG A 73 -8.09 9.14 -18.03
N VAL A 74 -7.94 8.43 -16.93
CA VAL A 74 -6.67 7.84 -16.49
C VAL A 74 -6.72 6.35 -16.77
N THR A 75 -5.76 5.86 -17.54
CA THR A 75 -5.60 4.44 -17.86
C THR A 75 -4.20 3.99 -17.42
N VAL A 76 -4.11 2.93 -16.63
CA VAL A 76 -2.83 2.31 -16.25
C VAL A 76 -2.85 0.85 -16.66
N SER A 77 -1.82 0.42 -17.38
CA SER A 77 -1.66 -0.92 -17.92
C SER A 77 -0.32 -1.51 -17.47
N ASP A 78 -0.33 -2.78 -17.04
CA ASP A 78 0.85 -3.49 -16.57
C ASP A 78 1.01 -4.89 -17.16
N ASN A 79 2.19 -5.47 -16.98
CA ASN A 79 2.54 -6.85 -17.33
C ASN A 79 2.53 -7.79 -16.10
N GLY A 80 1.68 -7.51 -15.11
CA GLY A 80 1.61 -8.21 -13.83
C GLY A 80 0.92 -9.59 -13.88
N THR A 81 0.51 -10.08 -12.72
CA THR A 81 -0.16 -11.39 -12.58
C THR A 81 -1.51 -11.47 -13.31
N GLY A 82 -2.17 -10.34 -13.51
CA GLY A 82 -3.61 -10.30 -13.77
C GLY A 82 -4.42 -10.56 -12.50
N VAL A 83 -5.74 -10.44 -12.60
CA VAL A 83 -6.67 -10.67 -11.49
C VAL A 83 -7.58 -11.84 -11.83
N PRO A 84 -7.72 -12.85 -10.94
CA PRO A 84 -8.67 -13.94 -11.14
C PRO A 84 -10.10 -13.40 -11.31
N TYR A 85 -10.83 -13.91 -12.30
CA TYR A 85 -12.15 -13.37 -12.70
C TYR A 85 -13.15 -13.21 -11.54
N GLY A 86 -13.22 -14.20 -10.64
CA GLY A 86 -14.13 -14.13 -9.48
C GLY A 86 -13.80 -13.04 -8.47
N GLU A 87 -12.55 -12.54 -8.47
CA GLU A 87 -12.08 -11.52 -7.55
C GLU A 87 -12.16 -10.10 -8.13
N VAL A 88 -12.25 -9.95 -9.46
CA VAL A 88 -12.25 -8.63 -10.13
C VAL A 88 -13.30 -7.67 -9.56
N PRO A 89 -14.59 -8.06 -9.39
CA PRO A 89 -15.59 -7.13 -8.87
C PRO A 89 -15.26 -6.65 -7.45
N ASN A 90 -14.84 -7.56 -6.56
CA ASN A 90 -14.52 -7.19 -5.18
C ASN A 90 -13.21 -6.38 -5.08
N ALA A 91 -12.20 -6.71 -5.89
CA ALA A 91 -10.90 -6.03 -5.86
C ALA A 91 -10.99 -4.55 -6.26
N PHE A 92 -11.87 -4.21 -7.21
CA PHE A 92 -11.97 -2.84 -7.74
C PHE A 92 -13.22 -2.08 -7.27
N ALA A 93 -14.29 -2.78 -6.89
CA ALA A 93 -15.58 -2.17 -6.57
C ALA A 93 -16.15 -2.58 -5.18
N ARG A 94 -15.27 -2.94 -4.24
CA ARG A 94 -15.60 -3.09 -2.81
C ARG A 94 -14.58 -2.40 -1.93
N VAL A 95 -15.03 -1.51 -1.05
CA VAL A 95 -14.16 -0.74 -0.15
C VAL A 95 -13.74 -1.62 1.02
N LEU A 96 -12.46 -1.51 1.43
CA LEU A 96 -11.82 -2.34 2.47
C LEU A 96 -11.82 -3.83 2.13
N TYR A 97 -11.71 -4.17 0.85
CA TYR A 97 -11.50 -5.53 0.37
C TYR A 97 -10.07 -5.69 -0.14
N GLY A 98 -9.39 -6.75 0.27
CA GLY A 98 -8.06 -7.07 -0.23
C GLY A 98 -7.31 -8.07 0.64
N ASP A 99 -6.17 -8.52 0.13
CA ASP A 99 -5.25 -9.45 0.78
C ASP A 99 -4.13 -8.74 1.59
N LYS A 100 -4.18 -7.40 1.65
CA LYS A 100 -3.15 -6.51 2.22
C LYS A 100 -3.14 -6.44 3.76
N PHE A 101 -3.92 -7.27 4.46
CA PHE A 101 -4.00 -7.30 5.93
C PHE A 101 -2.92 -8.16 6.61
N THR A 102 -1.95 -8.68 5.86
CA THR A 102 -0.85 -9.50 6.38
C THR A 102 0.36 -8.62 6.72
N ALA A 103 1.11 -8.97 7.77
CA ALA A 103 2.30 -8.25 8.24
C ALA A 103 3.52 -8.48 7.31
N ARG A 104 3.45 -7.95 6.08
CA ARG A 104 4.54 -7.88 5.10
C ARG A 104 4.57 -6.50 4.47
N GLN A 105 5.76 -6.00 4.15
CA GLN A 105 5.88 -4.70 3.47
C GLN A 105 5.25 -4.77 2.07
N ARG A 106 4.38 -3.80 1.79
CA ARG A 106 3.77 -3.48 0.48
C ARG A 106 3.68 -1.95 0.33
N ARG A 107 3.47 -1.45 -0.89
CA ARG A 107 3.43 0.01 -1.16
C ARG A 107 2.20 0.69 -0.55
N GLY A 108 1.04 0.02 -0.60
CA GLY A 108 -0.21 0.48 0.02
C GLY A 108 -0.65 -0.33 1.25
N THR A 109 -1.21 0.34 2.26
CA THR A 109 -1.50 -0.25 3.60
C THR A 109 -2.97 -0.56 3.88
N PHE A 110 -3.93 0.15 3.26
CA PHE A 110 -5.33 0.10 3.73
C PHE A 110 -6.31 -0.67 2.83
N GLY A 111 -5.89 -1.16 1.66
CA GLY A 111 -6.84 -1.78 0.71
C GLY A 111 -7.95 -0.81 0.26
N LEU A 112 -7.68 0.50 0.32
CA LEU A 112 -8.61 1.59 -0.02
C LEU A 112 -8.31 2.23 -1.37
N GLY A 113 -7.05 2.19 -1.80
CA GLY A 113 -6.47 3.02 -2.85
C GLY A 113 -7.28 3.14 -4.13
N VAL A 114 -7.27 2.06 -4.93
CA VAL A 114 -7.95 2.05 -6.23
C VAL A 114 -9.46 2.25 -6.09
N THR A 115 -10.08 1.64 -5.08
CA THR A 115 -11.52 1.77 -4.84
C THR A 115 -11.93 3.21 -4.55
N MET A 116 -11.06 4.01 -3.91
CA MET A 116 -11.28 5.44 -3.71
C MET A 116 -11.23 6.23 -5.02
N ALA A 117 -10.33 5.87 -5.94
CA ALA A 117 -10.31 6.45 -7.28
C ALA A 117 -11.58 6.08 -8.07
N VAL A 118 -12.02 4.82 -7.98
CA VAL A 118 -13.27 4.34 -8.60
C VAL A 118 -14.48 5.09 -8.05
N LEU A 119 -14.61 5.19 -6.73
CA LEU A 119 -15.68 5.97 -6.08
C LEU A 119 -15.67 7.42 -6.55
N TYR A 120 -14.52 8.09 -6.51
CA TYR A 120 -14.42 9.48 -6.93
C TYR A 120 -14.78 9.65 -8.41
N GLY A 121 -14.34 8.75 -9.28
CA GLY A 121 -14.71 8.72 -10.69
C GLY A 121 -16.20 8.59 -10.91
N GLN A 122 -16.81 7.57 -10.31
CA GLN A 122 -18.26 7.33 -10.36
C GLN A 122 -19.07 8.53 -9.86
N ILE A 123 -18.70 9.10 -8.72
CA ILE A 123 -19.44 10.22 -8.12
C ILE A 123 -19.34 11.49 -8.96
N THR A 124 -18.19 11.72 -9.61
CA THR A 124 -17.94 12.97 -10.33
C THR A 124 -18.34 12.92 -11.80
N THR A 125 -18.43 11.73 -12.39
CA THR A 125 -18.66 11.54 -13.83
C THR A 125 -19.75 10.52 -14.17
N ASP A 126 -20.36 9.88 -13.17
CA ASP A 126 -21.33 8.79 -13.34
C ASP A 126 -20.84 7.68 -14.28
N SER A 127 -19.53 7.49 -14.35
CA SER A 127 -18.88 6.53 -15.24
C SER A 127 -18.40 5.30 -14.46
N PRO A 128 -18.54 4.09 -15.03
CA PRO A 128 -17.96 2.88 -14.44
C PRO A 128 -16.44 2.87 -14.57
N VAL A 129 -15.77 2.14 -13.68
CA VAL A 129 -14.39 1.71 -13.91
C VAL A 129 -14.38 0.60 -14.94
N ILE A 130 -13.43 0.66 -15.88
CA ILE A 130 -13.20 -0.40 -16.85
C ILE A 130 -11.95 -1.15 -16.43
N VAL A 131 -12.07 -2.45 -16.23
CA VAL A 131 -10.95 -3.33 -15.86
C VAL A 131 -10.80 -4.40 -16.93
N MET A 132 -9.66 -4.38 -17.62
CA MET A 132 -9.26 -5.45 -18.53
C MET A 132 -8.17 -6.28 -17.87
N THR A 133 -8.33 -7.59 -17.78
CA THR A 133 -7.34 -8.42 -17.10
C THR A 133 -7.19 -9.80 -17.74
N GLN A 134 -5.96 -10.31 -17.69
CA GLN A 134 -5.60 -11.65 -18.14
C GLN A 134 -4.56 -12.23 -17.18
N THR A 135 -4.78 -13.46 -16.73
CA THR A 135 -3.77 -14.23 -15.98
C THR A 135 -2.96 -15.12 -16.93
N SER A 136 -1.92 -15.79 -16.44
CA SER A 136 -1.16 -16.78 -17.22
C SER A 136 -1.98 -17.99 -17.68
N HIS A 137 -3.16 -18.22 -17.11
CA HIS A 137 -3.98 -19.41 -17.36
C HIS A 137 -5.36 -19.08 -17.94
N THR A 138 -5.61 -17.81 -18.28
CA THR A 138 -6.91 -17.35 -18.75
C THR A 138 -6.74 -16.54 -20.04
N THR A 139 -7.83 -16.33 -20.76
CA THR A 139 -7.90 -15.32 -21.82
C THR A 139 -8.10 -13.93 -21.21
N GLY A 140 -8.08 -12.88 -22.02
CA GLY A 140 -8.41 -11.55 -21.54
C GLY A 140 -9.92 -11.37 -21.37
N ARG A 141 -10.30 -10.57 -20.38
CA ARG A 141 -11.69 -10.26 -20.04
C ARG A 141 -11.81 -8.82 -19.60
N SER A 142 -12.90 -8.17 -19.99
CA SER A 142 -13.20 -6.76 -19.71
C SER A 142 -14.44 -6.64 -18.85
N TYR A 143 -14.34 -5.86 -17.77
CA TYR A 143 -15.40 -5.60 -16.82
C TYR A 143 -15.71 -4.11 -16.79
N GLN A 144 -17.00 -3.78 -16.73
CA GLN A 144 -17.47 -2.44 -16.35
C GLN A 144 -18.14 -2.53 -14.99
N LEU A 145 -17.59 -1.83 -13.99
CA LEU A 145 -18.02 -1.94 -12.60
C LEU A 145 -18.42 -0.58 -12.02
N LEU A 146 -19.47 -0.59 -11.20
CA LEU A 146 -19.85 0.47 -10.28
C LEU A 146 -19.82 -0.05 -8.85
N ILE A 147 -19.86 0.88 -7.90
CA ILE A 147 -19.96 0.60 -6.47
C ILE A 147 -21.36 0.99 -6.01
N ASP A 148 -22.10 0.06 -5.43
CA ASP A 148 -23.25 0.37 -4.60
C ASP A 148 -22.71 0.99 -3.30
N ILE A 149 -22.77 2.33 -3.22
CA ILE A 149 -22.24 3.10 -2.10
C ILE A 149 -23.00 2.75 -0.80
N LYS A 150 -24.30 2.47 -0.87
CA LYS A 150 -25.11 2.20 0.32
C LYS A 150 -24.75 0.84 0.92
N ASN A 151 -24.61 -0.18 0.09
CA ASN A 151 -24.36 -1.55 0.55
C ASN A 151 -22.88 -1.95 0.56
N ASN A 152 -21.98 -1.12 0.01
CA ASN A 152 -20.57 -1.44 -0.23
C ASN A 152 -20.39 -2.76 -0.99
N GLN A 153 -21.09 -2.88 -2.13
CA GLN A 153 -21.06 -4.05 -3.00
C GLN A 153 -20.77 -3.65 -4.44
N PRO A 154 -20.07 -4.50 -5.21
CA PRO A 154 -19.82 -4.25 -6.62
C PRO A 154 -21.11 -4.45 -7.44
N VAL A 155 -21.32 -3.57 -8.40
CA VAL A 155 -22.39 -3.67 -9.41
C VAL A 155 -21.71 -3.89 -10.76
N ILE A 156 -21.97 -5.05 -11.37
CA ILE A 156 -21.38 -5.43 -12.66
C ILE A 156 -22.32 -4.96 -13.77
N LEU A 157 -21.87 -4.04 -14.61
CA LEU A 157 -22.61 -3.56 -15.77
C LEU A 157 -22.35 -4.41 -17.02
N SER A 158 -21.10 -4.81 -17.23
CA SER A 158 -20.69 -5.70 -18.32
C SER A 158 -19.55 -6.60 -17.88
N ASP A 159 -19.50 -7.78 -18.47
CA ASP A 159 -18.44 -8.77 -18.28
C ASP A 159 -18.28 -9.57 -19.58
N GLU A 160 -17.31 -9.16 -20.40
CA GLU A 160 -17.16 -9.62 -21.79
C GLU A 160 -15.73 -10.11 -22.07
N SER A 161 -15.58 -11.07 -22.99
CA SER A 161 -14.25 -11.48 -23.47
C SER A 161 -13.56 -10.33 -24.20
N HIS A 162 -12.26 -10.15 -23.96
CA HIS A 162 -11.47 -9.08 -24.58
C HIS A 162 -10.04 -9.56 -24.78
N GLU A 163 -9.48 -9.45 -25.98
CA GLU A 163 -8.11 -9.90 -26.21
C GLU A 163 -7.08 -9.00 -25.53
N ARG A 164 -6.03 -9.59 -24.96
CA ARG A 164 -4.86 -8.89 -24.41
C ARG A 164 -3.60 -9.61 -24.86
N GLU A 165 -2.55 -8.84 -25.14
CA GLU A 165 -1.22 -9.36 -25.48
C GLU A 165 -0.48 -9.83 -24.21
N GLY A 166 -1.01 -10.86 -23.55
CA GLY A 166 -0.39 -11.53 -22.42
C GLY A 166 -0.93 -11.13 -21.03
N PRO A 167 -0.34 -11.70 -19.96
CA PRO A 167 -0.83 -11.49 -18.60
C PRO A 167 -0.63 -10.05 -18.11
N GLY A 168 -1.58 -9.56 -17.33
CA GLY A 168 -1.53 -8.23 -16.74
C GLY A 168 -2.92 -7.65 -16.53
N THR A 169 -2.95 -6.41 -16.06
CA THR A 169 -4.19 -5.67 -15.83
C THR A 169 -4.10 -4.28 -16.46
N GLU A 170 -5.21 -3.82 -17.01
CA GLU A 170 -5.42 -2.43 -17.39
C GLU A 170 -6.67 -1.91 -16.70
N VAL A 171 -6.52 -0.74 -16.07
CA VAL A 171 -7.60 -0.09 -15.33
C VAL A 171 -7.80 1.30 -15.90
N THR A 172 -9.02 1.59 -16.32
CA THR A 172 -9.41 2.91 -16.82
C THR A 172 -10.47 3.53 -15.91
N ILE A 173 -10.19 4.73 -15.41
CA ILE A 173 -11.08 5.51 -14.55
C ILE A 173 -11.30 6.89 -15.21
N ARG A 174 -12.56 7.27 -15.40
CA ARG A 174 -12.94 8.64 -15.74
C ARG A 174 -13.27 9.40 -14.47
N LEU A 175 -12.72 10.59 -14.31
CA LEU A 175 -12.92 11.41 -13.12
C LEU A 175 -12.85 12.90 -13.45
N LYS A 176 -13.49 13.74 -12.63
CA LYS A 176 -13.31 15.20 -12.73
C LYS A 176 -11.93 15.59 -12.22
N GLY A 177 -11.07 16.09 -13.11
CA GLY A 177 -9.66 16.33 -12.87
C GLY A 177 -9.13 17.62 -13.49
N ASP A 178 -7.98 18.09 -13.01
CA ASP A 178 -7.25 19.21 -13.62
C ASP A 178 -5.86 18.72 -14.04
N LEU A 179 -5.77 18.31 -15.31
CA LEU A 179 -4.56 17.73 -15.89
C LEU A 179 -3.41 18.75 -15.96
N ASN A 180 -3.72 20.00 -16.30
CA ASN A 180 -2.71 21.05 -16.43
C ASN A 180 -1.98 21.28 -15.11
N ARG A 181 -2.71 21.30 -13.98
CA ARG A 181 -2.11 21.45 -12.65
C ARG A 181 -1.47 20.17 -12.11
N SER A 182 -1.96 19.00 -12.50
CA SER A 182 -1.41 17.72 -12.00
C SER A 182 -0.22 17.20 -12.81
N ARG A 183 -0.02 17.67 -14.05
CA ARG A 183 0.95 17.13 -15.01
C ARG A 183 2.37 17.02 -14.45
N GLU A 184 2.91 18.11 -13.90
CA GLU A 184 4.26 18.13 -13.32
C GLU A 184 4.37 17.15 -12.15
N ARG A 185 3.38 17.13 -11.25
CA ARG A 185 3.37 16.21 -10.10
C ARG A 185 3.27 14.75 -10.50
N VAL A 186 2.52 14.44 -11.55
CA VAL A 186 2.44 13.08 -12.12
C VAL A 186 3.79 12.68 -12.71
N TYR A 187 4.43 13.59 -13.45
CA TYR A 187 5.77 13.35 -14.00
C TYR A 187 6.79 13.08 -12.88
N ASP A 188 6.88 13.98 -11.89
CA ASP A 188 7.80 13.85 -10.76
C ASP A 188 7.56 12.55 -10.00
N TYR A 189 6.30 12.17 -9.81
CA TYR A 189 5.93 10.93 -9.15
C TYR A 189 6.46 9.72 -9.89
N LEU A 190 6.22 9.63 -11.20
CA LEU A 190 6.67 8.50 -12.00
C LEU A 190 8.20 8.47 -12.08
N GLN A 191 8.85 9.62 -12.26
CA GLN A 191 10.31 9.73 -12.25
C GLN A 191 10.89 9.22 -10.92
N LEU A 192 10.41 9.72 -9.78
CA LEU A 192 10.85 9.28 -8.45
C LEU A 192 10.46 7.83 -8.16
N THR A 193 9.38 7.33 -8.75
CA THR A 193 9.01 5.91 -8.63
C THR A 193 10.05 5.02 -9.31
N THR A 194 10.67 5.46 -10.42
CA THR A 194 11.81 4.72 -11.02
C THR A 194 13.06 4.75 -10.13
N VAL A 195 13.21 5.76 -9.26
CA VAL A 195 14.27 5.78 -8.22
C VAL A 195 13.95 4.78 -7.10
N ALA A 196 12.70 4.77 -6.64
CA ALA A 196 12.26 3.89 -5.56
C ALA A 196 12.12 2.42 -5.99
N SER A 197 11.87 2.19 -7.27
CA SER A 197 11.74 0.89 -7.92
C SER A 197 12.62 0.84 -9.17
N PRO A 198 13.96 0.74 -9.03
CA PRO A 198 14.92 0.80 -10.14
C PRO A 198 14.71 -0.25 -11.23
N HIS A 199 14.06 -1.35 -10.87
CA HIS A 199 13.71 -2.46 -11.75
C HIS A 199 12.37 -2.29 -12.47
N ALA A 200 11.74 -1.12 -12.41
CA ALA A 200 10.52 -0.80 -13.16
C ALA A 200 10.79 0.13 -14.35
N ASN A 201 10.08 -0.09 -15.45
CA ASN A 201 9.95 0.86 -16.56
C ASN A 201 8.61 1.59 -16.45
N MET A 202 8.63 2.90 -16.67
CA MET A 202 7.47 3.78 -16.61
C MET A 202 7.33 4.51 -17.94
N GLU A 203 6.18 4.37 -18.59
CA GLU A 203 5.80 5.14 -19.76
C GLU A 203 4.64 6.09 -19.41
N LEU A 204 4.78 7.38 -19.66
CA LEU A 204 3.73 8.39 -19.50
C LEU A 204 3.31 8.91 -20.87
N VAL A 205 2.03 8.74 -21.19
CA VAL A 205 1.37 9.27 -22.37
C VAL A 205 0.32 10.28 -21.93
N ILE A 206 0.32 11.48 -22.51
CA ILE A 206 -0.68 12.51 -22.26
C ILE A 206 -1.32 12.93 -23.58
N ASN A 207 -2.65 12.84 -23.68
CA ASN A 207 -3.40 13.17 -24.89
C ASN A 207 -2.80 12.52 -26.16
N GLY A 208 -2.48 11.23 -26.07
CA GLY A 208 -1.84 10.45 -27.13
C GLY A 208 -0.35 10.76 -27.41
N SER A 209 0.25 11.75 -26.74
CA SER A 209 1.67 12.10 -26.92
C SER A 209 2.53 11.43 -25.85
N SER A 210 3.59 10.72 -26.26
CA SER A 210 4.58 10.17 -25.33
C SER A 210 5.37 11.31 -24.67
N ILE A 211 5.24 11.43 -23.36
CA ILE A 211 5.87 12.49 -22.55
C ILE A 211 7.17 11.98 -21.93
N MET A 212 7.17 10.72 -21.50
CA MET A 212 8.27 10.13 -20.76
C MET A 212 8.30 8.62 -20.97
N ARG A 213 9.50 8.07 -21.13
CA ARG A 213 9.78 6.65 -20.88
C ARG A 213 11.08 6.55 -20.10
N MET A 214 11.03 5.94 -18.91
CA MET A 214 12.16 5.90 -17.98
C MET A 214 12.28 4.52 -17.31
N GLY A 215 13.52 4.10 -17.07
CA GLY A 215 13.86 2.76 -16.62
C GLY A 215 14.03 1.78 -17.78
N TRP A 216 14.43 0.54 -17.53
CA TRP A 216 14.90 -0.02 -16.26
C TRP A 216 16.28 0.52 -15.88
N TRP A 217 16.48 0.93 -14.63
CA TRP A 217 17.80 1.36 -14.11
C TRP A 217 18.57 0.22 -13.44
N HIS A 218 17.87 -0.87 -13.10
CA HIS A 218 18.47 -2.05 -12.52
C HIS A 218 17.73 -3.31 -12.97
N GLN A 219 18.46 -4.39 -13.28
CA GLN A 219 17.83 -5.59 -13.82
C GLN A 219 17.35 -6.58 -12.75
N MET A 220 17.91 -6.53 -11.54
CA MET A 220 17.55 -7.49 -10.49
C MET A 220 16.26 -7.09 -9.81
N LEU A 221 15.32 -8.03 -9.75
CA LEU A 221 14.12 -7.88 -8.93
C LEU A 221 14.48 -7.94 -7.44
N PRO A 222 13.76 -7.20 -6.59
CA PRO A 222 13.90 -7.30 -5.15
C PRO A 222 13.59 -8.71 -4.66
N ALA A 223 14.19 -9.09 -3.54
CA ALA A 223 13.83 -10.34 -2.86
C ALA A 223 12.35 -10.26 -2.42
N PRO A 224 11.59 -11.36 -2.59
CA PRO A 224 10.20 -11.39 -2.15
C PRO A 224 10.12 -11.24 -0.64
N THR A 225 9.17 -10.42 -0.17
CA THR A 225 8.92 -10.27 1.26
C THR A 225 8.14 -11.47 1.78
N ILE A 226 8.47 -11.89 3.00
CA ILE A 226 7.79 -12.99 3.68
C ILE A 226 7.00 -12.41 4.85
N THR A 227 5.76 -12.88 5.03
CA THR A 227 4.96 -12.52 6.20
C THR A 227 5.72 -12.90 7.48
N SER A 228 5.91 -11.93 8.37
CA SER A 228 6.55 -12.17 9.66
C SER A 228 5.52 -12.23 10.80
N LYS A 229 5.87 -12.96 11.85
CA LYS A 229 5.14 -12.92 13.13
C LYS A 229 5.34 -11.55 13.78
N PRO A 230 4.37 -11.04 14.55
CA PRO A 230 4.53 -9.78 15.27
C PRO A 230 5.74 -9.83 16.22
N HIS A 231 6.43 -8.70 16.34
CA HIS A 231 7.45 -8.53 17.37
C HIS A 231 6.79 -8.33 18.74
N PRO A 232 7.32 -8.87 19.85
CA PRO A 232 6.69 -8.73 21.17
C PRO A 232 6.48 -7.28 21.62
N HIS A 233 7.31 -6.34 21.18
CA HIS A 233 7.13 -4.92 21.47
C HIS A 233 5.86 -4.30 20.86
N GLY A 234 5.24 -4.97 19.88
CA GLY A 234 3.96 -4.59 19.29
C GLY A 234 2.76 -5.33 19.89
N ALA A 235 2.96 -6.15 20.94
CA ALA A 235 1.91 -6.94 21.56
C ALA A 235 0.95 -6.06 22.37
N ASP A 236 0.08 -5.31 21.70
CA ASP A 236 -1.05 -4.66 22.35
C ASP A 236 -2.14 -5.68 22.77
N LEU A 237 -3.13 -5.20 23.51
CA LEU A 237 -4.18 -6.05 24.07
C LEU A 237 -5.05 -6.70 23.01
N GLU A 238 -5.30 -6.02 21.89
CA GLU A 238 -6.17 -6.53 20.83
C GLU A 238 -5.44 -7.58 19.99
N LEU A 239 -4.17 -7.31 19.64
CA LEU A 239 -3.32 -8.28 18.99
C LEU A 239 -3.19 -9.56 19.84
N LEU A 240 -2.96 -9.43 21.15
CA LEU A 240 -2.89 -10.59 22.02
C LEU A 240 -4.21 -11.38 22.04
N ARG A 241 -5.36 -10.71 22.14
CA ARG A 241 -6.67 -11.39 22.11
C ARG A 241 -6.86 -12.18 20.82
N ARG A 242 -6.53 -11.57 19.68
CA ARG A 242 -6.59 -12.22 18.38
C ARG A 242 -5.70 -13.45 18.33
N LEU A 243 -4.43 -13.29 18.72
CA LEU A 243 -3.48 -14.40 18.74
C LEU A 243 -3.91 -15.52 19.69
N VAL A 244 -4.44 -15.18 20.87
CA VAL A 244 -4.99 -16.17 21.82
C VAL A 244 -6.15 -16.95 21.20
N ALA A 245 -7.08 -16.25 20.53
CA ALA A 245 -8.21 -16.88 19.85
C ALA A 245 -7.76 -17.81 18.72
N ASP A 246 -6.73 -17.43 17.96
CA ASP A 246 -6.18 -18.22 16.85
C ASP A 246 -5.37 -19.44 17.31
N THR A 247 -4.76 -19.38 18.51
CA THR A 247 -3.82 -20.41 18.99
C THR A 247 -4.51 -21.54 19.77
N GLY A 248 -5.71 -21.31 20.31
CA GLY A 248 -6.50 -22.32 21.02
C GLY A 248 -5.93 -22.73 22.39
N ASP A 249 -5.90 -24.04 22.67
CA ASP A 249 -5.63 -24.62 24.00
C ASP A 249 -4.13 -24.84 24.29
N ARG A 250 -3.23 -24.07 23.68
CA ARG A 250 -1.79 -24.24 23.87
C ARG A 250 -1.32 -23.70 25.23
N SER A 251 -0.15 -24.17 25.65
CA SER A 251 0.54 -23.63 26.82
C SER A 251 1.00 -22.20 26.55
N LEU A 252 1.09 -21.39 27.60
CA LEU A 252 1.58 -20.01 27.50
C LEU A 252 3.00 -19.94 26.95
N HIS A 253 3.84 -20.93 27.26
CA HIS A 253 5.18 -21.02 26.68
C HIS A 253 5.15 -21.24 25.17
N ASP A 254 4.39 -22.23 24.70
CA ASP A 254 4.31 -22.55 23.27
C ASP A 254 3.69 -21.39 22.49
N PHE A 255 2.64 -20.78 23.02
CA PHE A 255 2.04 -19.57 22.45
C PHE A 255 3.06 -18.45 22.25
N LEU A 256 3.87 -18.13 23.28
CA LEU A 256 4.87 -17.08 23.13
C LEU A 256 5.88 -17.41 22.02
N VAL A 257 6.32 -18.67 21.94
CA VAL A 257 7.30 -19.10 20.93
C VAL A 257 6.71 -19.13 19.51
N GLU A 258 5.45 -19.52 19.38
CA GLU A 258 4.81 -19.70 18.09
C GLU A 258 4.14 -18.45 17.56
N SER A 259 3.68 -17.53 18.41
CA SER A 259 2.95 -16.34 18.00
C SER A 259 3.86 -15.14 17.74
N PHE A 260 5.07 -15.11 18.29
CA PHE A 260 5.97 -13.96 18.18
C PHE A 260 7.31 -14.28 17.50
N GLN A 261 7.84 -13.32 16.75
CA GLN A 261 9.24 -13.38 16.30
C GLN A 261 10.19 -13.10 17.46
N ARG A 262 11.45 -13.58 17.34
CA ARG A 262 12.52 -13.39 18.35
C ARG A 262 12.19 -13.92 19.76
N MET A 263 11.09 -14.64 19.90
CA MET A 263 10.68 -15.33 21.12
C MET A 263 11.06 -16.81 21.02
N GLY A 264 12.34 -17.13 21.25
CA GLY A 264 12.79 -18.53 21.30
C GLY A 264 12.41 -19.20 22.62
N THR A 265 12.54 -20.53 22.69
CA THR A 265 12.25 -21.32 23.91
C THR A 265 12.97 -20.79 25.15
N ARG A 266 14.26 -20.44 25.03
CA ARG A 266 15.06 -19.86 26.13
C ARG A 266 14.55 -18.48 26.54
N THR A 267 14.20 -17.63 25.57
CA THR A 267 13.71 -16.27 25.81
C THR A 267 12.33 -16.30 26.47
N ALA A 268 11.42 -17.13 25.97
CA ALA A 268 10.09 -17.34 26.55
C ALA A 268 10.18 -17.83 28.00
N THR A 269 11.04 -18.81 28.28
CA THR A 269 11.27 -19.30 29.66
C THR A 269 11.80 -18.19 30.57
N ARG A 270 12.74 -17.37 30.11
CA ARG A 270 13.28 -16.23 30.88
C ARG A 270 12.21 -15.18 31.14
N PHE A 271 11.40 -14.86 30.13
CA PHE A 271 10.30 -13.90 30.21
C PHE A 271 9.21 -14.35 31.21
N LEU A 272 8.80 -15.61 31.13
CA LEU A 272 7.79 -16.15 32.04
C LEU A 272 8.27 -16.23 33.49
N LYS A 273 9.55 -16.56 33.71
CA LYS A 273 10.19 -16.47 35.02
C LYS A 273 10.20 -15.05 35.56
N PHE A 274 10.49 -14.06 34.73
CA PHE A 274 10.46 -12.64 35.11
C PHE A 274 9.07 -12.19 35.58
N LEU A 275 8.00 -12.70 34.97
CA LEU A 275 6.62 -12.40 35.39
C LEU A 275 6.07 -13.29 36.50
N ALA A 276 6.80 -14.33 36.89
CA ALA A 276 6.33 -15.38 37.80
C ALA A 276 4.98 -15.99 37.37
N ILE A 277 4.78 -16.19 36.06
CA ILE A 277 3.58 -16.82 35.49
C ILE A 277 3.88 -18.29 35.17
N ASN A 278 2.91 -19.18 35.42
CA ASN A 278 3.04 -20.61 35.13
C ASN A 278 3.17 -20.84 33.61
N PRO A 279 4.28 -21.40 33.11
CA PRO A 279 4.47 -21.65 31.68
C PRO A 279 3.46 -22.64 31.07
N ARG A 280 2.89 -23.52 31.90
CA ARG A 280 1.91 -24.53 31.49
C ARG A 280 0.48 -24.04 31.56
N GLN A 281 0.24 -22.80 31.98
CA GLN A 281 -1.10 -22.22 31.95
C GLN A 281 -1.62 -22.22 30.52
N VAL A 282 -2.87 -22.63 30.33
CA VAL A 282 -3.52 -22.66 29.03
C VAL A 282 -3.90 -21.25 28.63
N VAL A 283 -3.52 -20.83 27.43
CA VAL A 283 -3.60 -19.42 26.98
C VAL A 283 -5.03 -18.90 26.92
N ASN A 284 -5.98 -19.76 26.53
CA ASN A 284 -7.42 -19.43 26.47
C ASN A 284 -8.05 -19.13 27.85
N THR A 285 -7.40 -19.51 28.96
CA THR A 285 -7.87 -19.28 30.33
C THR A 285 -7.43 -17.92 30.90
N LEU A 286 -6.59 -17.18 30.17
CA LEU A 286 -6.08 -15.89 30.63
C LEU A 286 -7.21 -14.86 30.75
N SER A 287 -7.30 -14.22 31.91
CA SER A 287 -8.26 -13.13 32.11
C SER A 287 -7.85 -11.88 31.31
N ARG A 288 -8.78 -10.92 31.18
CA ARG A 288 -8.46 -9.60 30.61
C ARG A 288 -7.32 -8.88 31.36
N GLY A 289 -7.24 -9.08 32.69
CA GLY A 289 -6.17 -8.54 33.51
C GLY A 289 -4.83 -9.20 33.21
N ASP A 290 -4.81 -10.52 33.05
CA ASP A 290 -3.60 -11.27 32.70
C ASP A 290 -3.05 -10.85 31.34
N LEU A 291 -3.93 -10.69 30.34
CA LEU A 291 -3.54 -10.22 29.01
C LEU A 291 -2.99 -8.79 29.03
N SER A 292 -3.57 -7.90 29.84
CA SER A 292 -3.05 -6.53 30.00
C SER A 292 -1.66 -6.52 30.64
N ARG A 293 -1.44 -7.33 31.68
CA ARG A 293 -0.14 -7.49 32.32
C ARG A 293 0.89 -8.11 31.36
N LEU A 294 0.49 -9.12 30.59
CA LEU A 294 1.31 -9.75 29.56
C LEU A 294 1.71 -8.75 28.48
N SER A 295 0.76 -7.96 27.97
CA SER A 295 0.99 -6.89 26.98
C SER A 295 2.03 -5.89 27.46
N SER A 296 1.82 -5.32 28.66
CA SER A 296 2.73 -4.32 29.21
C SER A 296 4.15 -4.88 29.37
N ALA A 297 4.26 -6.13 29.83
CA ALA A 297 5.54 -6.79 30.04
C ALA A 297 6.27 -7.12 28.74
N LEU A 298 5.56 -7.61 27.71
CA LEU A 298 6.15 -7.90 26.41
C LEU A 298 6.71 -6.62 25.78
N ARG A 299 6.03 -5.49 25.96
CA ARG A 299 6.43 -4.18 25.41
C ARG A 299 7.66 -3.56 26.08
N SER A 300 7.95 -3.92 27.31
CA SER A 300 9.07 -3.36 28.10
C SER A 300 10.22 -4.35 28.31
N PHE A 301 10.23 -5.49 27.61
CA PHE A 301 11.21 -6.55 27.88
C PHE A 301 12.49 -6.37 27.03
N ASP A 302 13.56 -5.87 27.66
CA ASP A 302 14.85 -5.59 27.01
C ASP A 302 15.59 -6.84 26.48
N GLY A 303 15.12 -8.05 26.81
CA GLY A 303 15.76 -9.31 26.44
C GLY A 303 15.52 -9.77 25.00
N LEU A 304 14.93 -8.93 24.14
CA LEU A 304 14.50 -9.28 22.79
C LEU A 304 15.53 -8.85 21.73
N GLY A 305 15.74 -9.70 20.73
CA GLY A 305 16.59 -9.36 19.59
C GLY A 305 15.86 -8.44 18.61
N ARG A 306 16.62 -7.79 17.72
CA ARG A 306 16.08 -6.96 16.63
C ARG A 306 15.10 -7.77 15.76
N PRO A 307 14.07 -7.14 15.17
CA PRO A 307 13.12 -7.84 14.31
C PRO A 307 13.80 -8.49 13.09
N ASP A 308 13.12 -9.45 12.46
CA ASP A 308 13.55 -10.03 11.20
C ASP A 308 13.31 -9.05 10.04
N SER A 309 14.35 -8.81 9.24
CA SER A 309 14.28 -7.95 8.05
C SER A 309 13.66 -8.65 6.85
N LYS A 310 13.37 -9.95 6.89
CA LYS A 310 12.76 -10.68 5.75
C LYS A 310 11.35 -10.21 5.37
N CYS A 311 10.68 -9.51 6.28
CA CYS A 311 9.40 -8.85 5.98
C CYS A 311 9.56 -7.48 5.30
N LEU A 312 10.80 -6.99 5.18
CA LEU A 312 11.16 -5.72 4.57
C LEU A 312 11.83 -5.92 3.22
N SER A 313 11.66 -4.95 2.33
CA SER A 313 12.27 -4.90 1.02
C SER A 313 12.96 -3.53 0.85
N PRO A 314 14.21 -3.37 1.35
CA PRO A 314 15.00 -2.16 1.08
C PRO A 314 15.28 -2.03 -0.42
N ILE A 315 15.51 -0.81 -0.92
CA ILE A 315 15.90 -0.61 -2.33
C ILE A 315 17.26 -1.28 -2.57
N GLY A 316 18.17 -1.17 -1.62
CA GLY A 316 19.51 -1.73 -1.69
C GLY A 316 20.50 -0.78 -2.35
N LYS A 317 21.75 -0.83 -1.87
CA LYS A 317 22.83 0.09 -2.25
C LYS A 317 22.98 0.25 -3.76
N ASP A 318 23.21 -0.84 -4.49
CA ASP A 318 23.56 -0.76 -5.92
C ASP A 318 22.38 -0.28 -6.76
N ALA A 319 21.18 -0.82 -6.51
CA ALA A 319 19.97 -0.40 -7.21
C ALA A 319 19.65 1.08 -6.96
N PHE A 320 19.79 1.54 -5.71
CA PHE A 320 19.51 2.93 -5.35
C PHE A 320 20.54 3.89 -5.97
N LEU A 321 21.84 3.58 -5.89
CA LEU A 321 22.91 4.36 -6.53
C LEU A 321 22.69 4.49 -8.04
N ASN A 322 22.47 3.36 -8.73
CA ASN A 322 22.28 3.33 -10.19
C ASN A 322 21.07 4.18 -10.63
N SER A 323 19.96 4.11 -9.89
CA SER A 323 18.77 4.88 -10.21
C SER A 323 18.95 6.38 -9.99
N VAL A 324 19.62 6.79 -8.91
CA VAL A 324 19.92 8.20 -8.65
C VAL A 324 20.90 8.76 -9.68
N GLU A 325 21.92 7.99 -10.05
CA GLU A 325 22.88 8.36 -11.09
C GLU A 325 22.18 8.55 -12.44
N SER A 326 21.31 7.60 -12.82
CA SER A 326 20.58 7.64 -14.09
C SER A 326 19.57 8.79 -14.18
N VAL A 327 18.90 9.12 -13.07
CA VAL A 327 17.82 10.12 -13.04
C VAL A 327 18.36 11.54 -12.86
N PHE A 328 19.37 11.73 -12.01
CA PHE A 328 19.83 13.07 -11.61
C PHE A 328 21.22 13.45 -12.13
N ALA A 329 21.99 12.50 -12.68
CA ALA A 329 23.36 12.70 -13.17
C ALA A 329 24.24 13.58 -12.23
N PRO A 330 24.34 13.25 -10.93
CA PRO A 330 25.07 14.08 -9.98
C PRO A 330 26.59 14.01 -10.22
N SER A 331 27.33 15.06 -9.83
CA SER A 331 28.79 15.04 -9.86
C SER A 331 29.42 14.19 -8.75
N ALA A 332 28.70 14.01 -7.64
CA ALA A 332 29.08 13.11 -6.56
C ALA A 332 27.84 12.56 -5.85
N LEU A 333 27.90 11.31 -5.37
CA LEU A 333 26.86 10.71 -4.56
C LEU A 333 27.44 9.81 -3.46
N THR A 334 26.73 9.70 -2.34
CA THR A 334 27.09 8.83 -1.21
C THR A 334 25.85 8.14 -0.66
N TYR A 335 25.94 6.84 -0.43
CA TYR A 335 24.87 6.01 0.13
C TYR A 335 25.12 5.72 1.61
N GLY A 336 24.05 5.79 2.41
CA GLY A 336 24.02 5.36 3.80
C GLY A 336 22.82 4.47 4.08
N SER A 337 22.97 3.51 5.00
CA SER A 337 21.86 2.72 5.50
C SER A 337 22.01 2.39 6.97
N ARG A 338 20.88 2.20 7.64
CA ARG A 338 20.80 1.65 9.00
C ARG A 338 20.14 0.28 8.94
N GLY A 339 20.70 -0.68 9.67
CA GLY A 339 20.12 -2.02 9.77
C GLY A 339 18.72 -2.03 10.38
N PRO A 340 17.99 -3.16 10.29
CA PRO A 340 16.60 -3.27 10.73
C PRO A 340 16.45 -2.91 12.21
N THR A 341 15.51 -2.03 12.50
CA THR A 341 15.07 -1.61 13.83
C THR A 341 13.56 -1.83 13.94
N GLU A 342 12.97 -1.71 15.13
CA GLU A 342 11.53 -1.76 15.33
C GLU A 342 11.00 -0.46 15.96
N TRP A 343 9.76 -0.13 15.63
CA TRP A 343 8.98 0.88 16.34
C TRP A 343 7.58 0.36 16.59
N SER A 344 7.18 0.30 17.86
CA SER A 344 5.88 -0.27 18.27
C SER A 344 5.64 -1.68 17.71
N GLY A 345 6.70 -2.49 17.61
CA GLY A 345 6.70 -3.83 17.07
C GLY A 345 6.71 -3.95 15.55
N ASN A 346 6.71 -2.84 14.81
CA ASN A 346 6.82 -2.84 13.35
C ASN A 346 8.29 -2.69 12.96
N ALA A 347 8.80 -3.63 12.16
CA ALA A 347 10.15 -3.55 11.63
C ALA A 347 10.27 -2.42 10.60
N PHE A 348 11.40 -1.71 10.58
CA PHE A 348 11.72 -0.75 9.53
C PHE A 348 13.23 -0.67 9.27
N ILE A 349 13.58 -0.20 8.07
CA ILE A 349 14.95 0.09 7.61
C ILE A 349 14.96 1.53 7.08
N VAL A 350 16.08 2.23 7.25
CA VAL A 350 16.31 3.56 6.68
C VAL A 350 17.49 3.50 5.74
N GLU A 351 17.27 3.93 4.50
CA GLU A 351 18.29 4.12 3.45
C GLU A 351 18.25 5.57 2.99
N GLY A 352 19.40 6.09 2.54
CA GLY A 352 19.48 7.44 2.02
C GLY A 352 20.67 7.64 1.10
N ILE A 353 20.53 8.56 0.15
CA ILE A 353 21.60 9.01 -0.73
C ILE A 353 21.71 10.53 -0.62
N ALA A 354 22.93 11.01 -0.42
CA ALA A 354 23.27 12.43 -0.56
C ALA A 354 23.95 12.64 -1.91
N THR A 355 23.54 13.66 -2.65
CA THR A 355 24.12 14.01 -3.95
C THR A 355 24.61 15.45 -3.98
N ILE A 356 25.62 15.71 -4.81
CA ILE A 356 26.10 17.04 -5.17
C ILE A 356 26.10 17.10 -6.69
N GLY A 357 25.60 18.18 -7.29
CA GLY A 357 25.56 18.35 -8.73
C GLY A 357 25.15 19.74 -9.16
N THR A 358 25.36 20.04 -10.44
CA THR A 358 25.06 21.34 -11.06
C THR A 358 23.62 21.45 -11.58
N GLY A 359 22.84 20.36 -11.52
CA GLY A 359 21.49 20.27 -12.07
C GLY A 359 20.36 20.81 -11.18
N ALA A 360 20.59 20.96 -9.87
CA ALA A 360 19.63 21.62 -8.98
C ALA A 360 19.91 23.12 -8.95
N ARG A 361 18.87 23.96 -9.08
CA ARG A 361 19.02 25.42 -8.86
C ARG A 361 19.68 25.62 -7.50
N ALA A 362 20.72 26.45 -7.46
CA ALA A 362 21.34 26.85 -6.20
C ALA A 362 20.25 27.40 -5.28
N ALA A 363 19.97 26.65 -4.21
CA ALA A 363 18.97 26.98 -3.21
C ALA A 363 19.65 26.98 -1.85
N GLU A 364 19.16 27.81 -0.93
CA GLU A 364 19.67 27.88 0.44
C GLU A 364 19.43 26.59 1.22
N VAL A 365 18.46 25.78 0.79
CA VAL A 365 18.07 24.52 1.39
C VAL A 365 18.23 23.39 0.37
N PRO A 366 18.82 22.24 0.74
CA PRO A 366 18.92 21.10 -0.16
C PRO A 366 17.53 20.56 -0.53
N THR A 367 17.37 20.15 -1.79
CA THR A 367 16.16 19.43 -2.22
C THR A 367 16.07 18.08 -1.52
N LEU A 368 14.96 17.84 -0.81
CA LEU A 368 14.73 16.61 -0.07
C LEU A 368 13.64 15.76 -0.74
N TYR A 369 14.04 14.63 -1.33
CA TYR A 369 13.10 13.60 -1.78
C TYR A 369 12.90 12.56 -0.68
N ARG A 370 11.64 12.31 -0.32
CA ARG A 370 11.26 11.37 0.73
C ARG A 370 10.54 10.18 0.12
N PHE A 371 10.83 8.99 0.66
CA PHE A 371 10.20 7.74 0.26
C PHE A 371 9.73 6.99 1.50
N ALA A 372 8.54 6.42 1.44
CA ALA A 372 8.04 5.46 2.42
C ALA A 372 7.68 4.17 1.69
N THR A 373 8.20 3.02 2.13
CA THR A 373 7.88 1.71 1.54
C THR A 373 8.01 1.66 0.00
N ARG A 374 9.02 2.35 -0.55
CA ARG A 374 9.26 2.55 -2.00
C ARG A 374 8.23 3.40 -2.76
N VAL A 375 7.46 4.23 -2.05
CA VAL A 375 6.53 5.21 -2.61
C VAL A 375 7.08 6.62 -2.39
N PRO A 376 7.22 7.44 -3.45
CA PRO A 376 7.60 8.85 -3.32
C PRO A 376 6.55 9.69 -2.59
N LEU A 377 6.98 10.54 -1.65
CA LEU A 377 6.12 11.43 -0.86
C LEU A 377 6.21 12.88 -1.37
N LEU A 378 5.31 13.24 -2.30
CA LEU A 378 5.27 14.57 -2.93
C LEU A 378 4.38 15.59 -2.23
N TYR A 379 3.43 15.14 -1.40
CA TYR A 379 2.57 16.02 -0.61
C TYR A 379 3.07 16.08 0.84
N ASP A 380 2.71 17.15 1.54
CA ASP A 380 3.04 17.39 2.96
C ASP A 380 4.56 17.35 3.25
N SER A 381 5.32 18.19 2.56
CA SER A 381 6.76 18.41 2.80
C SER A 381 7.05 19.47 3.87
N GLY A 382 6.02 19.85 4.63
CA GLY A 382 6.06 20.90 5.66
C GLY A 382 6.72 20.46 6.95
#